data_AF-F7FUE2-F1
#
_entry.id   AF-F7FUE2-F1
#
_cell.length_a   1.000
_cell.length_b   1.000
_cell.length_c   1.000
_cell.angle_alpha   90.00
_cell.angle_beta   90.00
_cell.angle_gamma   90.00
#
_symmetry.space_group_name_H-M   'P 1'
#
loop_
_entity.id
_entity.type
_entity.pdbx_description
1 polymer ?
#
loop_
_entity_poly.entity_id
_entity_poly.type
_entity_poly.pdbx_seq_one_letter_code
_entity_poly.pdbx_strand_id
1 'polypeptide(L)'
;MATETLSLSNGLSTTSLTSHQPAQHRVTPKCGSVSPPDPHSLTMGDLEVLLPGEAEALVQALQVFPLWEMGSQGWCRQQEHLEKLNMQAILDASASQGEPIQELLVTHSKIPALIEELISVEMWKQKVFPVLCKLEDFKPHNTFPIYMVVHHEASIINLLETVFFHKEVCDSAEDSILDLIDYCHRKLTMLVAYNNSSGSSLSEEEFELSPLEELQKQAQLMEFEISLKALSVLRYITDCVDSLSLSTITRMLTTHNLPCLLVELLEHSPWTRQEGSHLKKFECGRWQVVTLKEQQKLTKVDGQVWIALYNLLLSPECQPKYNFTGFNKNQLLKLRGRLNDVLLDQIPNLIELHRFLSQLALTEPHPPKKDLVMEQIPEIWSRLERKNGGKWHAIAKYQLKHIFSPSEQDLRLQARRWAETYKLDVIEALNPEKPKCASCNAEASKRCSRCQNEWYCKRECQVKHWQKHRKYCDLMAKSLDPVKEEVKAQ
;
A
#
# COMPACT_ATOMS: atom_id res chain seq x y z
N MET A 1 -33.31 -57.64 -9.36
CA MET A 1 -34.55 -57.24 -8.66
C MET A 1 -34.81 -55.80 -9.09
N ALA A 2 -35.41 -55.59 -10.26
CA ALA A 2 -36.86 -55.72 -10.52
C ALA A 2 -37.62 -54.70 -9.65
N THR A 3 -37.86 -53.48 -10.16
CA THR A 3 -39.05 -53.07 -10.95
C THR A 3 -40.31 -52.93 -10.11
N GLU A 4 -40.90 -51.73 -10.09
CA GLU A 4 -42.22 -51.41 -10.69
C GLU A 4 -42.64 -50.00 -10.22
N THR A 5 -42.73 -48.95 -11.05
CA THR A 5 -43.65 -48.62 -12.16
C THR A 5 -45.15 -48.70 -11.84
N LEU A 6 -45.84 -47.58 -12.16
CA LEU A 6 -47.15 -47.43 -12.83
C LEU A 6 -47.92 -46.25 -12.19
N SER A 7 -48.63 -45.35 -12.85
CA SER A 7 -48.89 -44.99 -14.26
C SER A 7 -49.99 -43.91 -14.19
N LEU A 8 -49.94 -42.82 -14.96
CA LEU A 8 -50.84 -42.46 -16.08
C LEU A 8 -52.35 -42.66 -15.78
N SER A 9 -53.30 -41.76 -16.06
CA SER A 9 -53.39 -40.72 -17.10
C SER A 9 -54.78 -40.04 -17.07
N ASN A 10 -54.81 -38.78 -17.51
CA ASN A 10 -55.76 -38.13 -18.44
C ASN A 10 -57.27 -38.01 -18.19
N GLY A 11 -57.78 -36.80 -18.47
CA GLY A 11 -59.14 -36.52 -18.97
C GLY A 11 -59.69 -35.17 -18.50
N LEU A 12 -59.27 -34.04 -19.07
CA LEU A 12 -59.92 -33.29 -20.18
C LEU A 12 -61.29 -32.66 -19.85
N SER A 13 -61.39 -31.33 -19.97
CA SER A 13 -62.28 -30.58 -20.91
C SER A 13 -62.35 -29.09 -20.52
N THR A 14 -61.68 -28.20 -21.28
CA THR A 14 -62.24 -27.19 -22.25
C THR A 14 -63.00 -26.02 -21.62
N THR A 15 -62.61 -24.76 -21.83
CA THR A 15 -63.03 -23.99 -23.03
C THR A 15 -62.10 -22.81 -23.45
N SER A 16 -61.86 -22.71 -24.77
CA SER A 16 -61.59 -21.58 -25.70
C SER A 16 -61.00 -20.25 -25.19
N LEU A 17 -59.87 -19.66 -25.66
CA LEU A 17 -59.34 -19.33 -27.01
C LEU A 17 -60.20 -18.41 -27.90
N THR A 18 -59.68 -17.21 -28.16
CA THR A 18 -59.70 -16.59 -29.51
C THR A 18 -58.37 -15.88 -29.81
N SER A 19 -57.91 -16.15 -31.02
CA SER A 19 -56.64 -15.79 -31.66
C SER A 19 -56.78 -14.56 -32.56
N HIS A 20 -55.73 -13.75 -32.69
CA HIS A 20 -55.43 -13.03 -33.94
C HIS A 20 -53.92 -12.67 -34.02
N GLN A 21 -53.21 -13.29 -34.99
CA GLN A 21 -52.16 -12.63 -35.79
C GLN A 21 -52.87 -11.75 -36.86
N PRO A 22 -52.24 -10.76 -37.56
CA PRO A 22 -50.83 -10.72 -38.01
C PRO A 22 -50.18 -9.31 -38.10
N ALA A 23 -48.92 -9.26 -38.56
CA ALA A 23 -48.40 -8.38 -39.63
C ALA A 23 -46.98 -7.85 -39.37
N GLN A 24 -46.13 -8.09 -40.36
CA GLN A 24 -44.78 -7.59 -40.51
C GLN A 24 -44.78 -6.06 -40.67
N HIS A 25 -44.00 -5.35 -39.86
CA HIS A 25 -43.47 -4.04 -40.23
C HIS A 25 -41.95 -4.02 -40.11
N ARG A 26 -41.36 -3.78 -41.28
CA ARG A 26 -39.95 -3.56 -41.59
C ARG A 26 -39.41 -2.39 -40.74
N VAL A 27 -38.57 -2.68 -39.75
CA VAL A 27 -37.73 -1.66 -39.10
C VAL A 27 -36.31 -1.87 -39.61
N THR A 28 -35.82 -0.90 -40.37
CA THR A 28 -34.44 -0.83 -40.85
C THR A 28 -33.48 -0.79 -39.64
N PRO A 29 -32.35 -1.51 -39.67
CA PRO A 29 -31.36 -1.39 -38.61
C PRO A 29 -30.72 0.00 -38.74
N LYS A 30 -30.94 0.86 -37.74
CA LYS A 30 -30.12 2.06 -37.57
C LYS A 30 -28.70 1.56 -37.31
N CYS A 31 -27.84 1.82 -38.29
CA CYS A 31 -26.39 1.68 -38.20
C CYS A 31 -25.94 2.27 -36.86
N GLY A 32 -25.61 1.40 -35.90
CA GLY A 32 -24.92 1.80 -34.70
C GLY A 32 -23.58 2.36 -35.15
N SER A 33 -23.38 3.66 -34.96
CA SER A 33 -22.07 4.27 -35.15
C SER A 33 -21.13 3.64 -34.15
N VAL A 34 -20.42 2.58 -34.56
CA VAL A 34 -19.20 2.14 -33.90
C VAL A 34 -18.25 3.33 -34.02
N SER A 35 -18.08 4.07 -32.93
CA SER A 35 -17.03 5.07 -32.84
C SER A 35 -15.71 4.34 -33.11
N PRO A 36 -14.84 4.86 -33.99
CA PRO A 36 -13.52 4.27 -34.15
C PRO A 36 -12.80 4.26 -32.79
N PRO A 37 -11.98 3.25 -32.48
CA PRO A 37 -11.16 3.28 -31.28
C PRO A 37 -10.35 4.59 -31.29
N ASP A 38 -10.34 5.29 -30.16
CA ASP A 38 -9.57 6.53 -29.98
C ASP A 38 -8.10 6.18 -30.30
N PRO A 39 -7.38 6.90 -31.18
CA PRO A 39 -5.97 6.62 -31.51
C PRO A 39 -5.00 6.86 -30.35
N HIS A 40 -5.53 7.09 -29.14
CA HIS A 40 -4.82 7.29 -27.88
C HIS A 40 -5.39 6.43 -26.74
N SER A 41 -6.23 5.42 -27.02
CA SER A 41 -6.51 4.39 -26.02
C SER A 41 -5.25 3.55 -25.86
N LEU A 42 -4.50 3.76 -24.78
CA LEU A 42 -3.36 2.92 -24.41
C LEU A 42 -3.83 1.46 -24.43
N THR A 43 -3.18 0.64 -25.24
CA THR A 43 -3.37 -0.81 -25.19
C THR A 43 -2.63 -1.34 -23.96
N MET A 44 -3.03 -2.50 -23.40
CA MET A 44 -2.31 -3.07 -22.23
C MET A 44 -0.80 -3.24 -22.49
N GLY A 45 -0.38 -3.41 -23.75
CA GLY A 45 1.03 -3.47 -24.14
C GLY A 45 1.79 -2.13 -24.09
N ASP A 46 1.10 -1.00 -24.00
CA ASP A 46 1.71 0.33 -23.86
C ASP A 46 2.00 0.70 -22.38
N LEU A 47 1.51 -0.10 -21.43
CA LEU A 47 1.64 0.09 -19.98
C LEU A 47 2.58 -0.93 -19.31
N GLU A 48 3.12 -1.89 -20.07
CA GLU A 48 4.09 -2.86 -19.56
C GLU A 48 5.38 -2.15 -19.14
N VAL A 49 5.69 -2.21 -17.84
CA VAL A 49 6.90 -1.59 -17.26
C VAL A 49 8.12 -2.46 -17.56
N LEU A 50 7.93 -3.77 -17.63
CA LEU A 50 8.94 -4.79 -17.85
C LEU A 50 8.66 -5.57 -19.12
N LEU A 51 9.73 -5.88 -19.87
CA LEU A 51 9.63 -6.74 -21.04
C LEU A 51 9.42 -8.22 -20.65
N PRO A 52 8.88 -9.06 -21.55
CA PRO A 52 8.74 -10.49 -21.30
C PRO A 52 10.07 -11.14 -20.90
N GLY A 53 10.10 -11.82 -19.75
CA GLY A 53 11.30 -12.47 -19.18
C GLY A 53 12.25 -11.53 -18.44
N GLU A 54 12.09 -10.21 -18.53
CA GLU A 54 12.87 -9.25 -17.74
C GLU A 54 12.55 -9.38 -16.25
N ALA A 55 11.26 -9.54 -15.90
CA ALA A 55 10.82 -9.72 -14.52
C ALA A 55 11.49 -10.89 -13.81
N GLU A 56 11.61 -12.05 -14.49
CA GLU A 56 12.27 -13.23 -13.94
C GLU A 56 13.76 -12.96 -13.64
N ALA A 57 14.48 -12.35 -14.59
CA ALA A 57 15.88 -12.01 -14.41
C ALA A 57 16.08 -11.00 -13.25
N LEU A 58 15.21 -10.00 -13.13
CA LEU A 58 15.26 -9.02 -12.05
C LEU A 58 14.98 -9.68 -10.69
N VAL A 59 13.95 -10.52 -10.59
CA VAL A 59 13.63 -11.26 -9.36
C VAL A 59 14.79 -12.16 -8.94
N GLN A 60 15.36 -12.94 -9.86
CA GLN A 60 16.50 -13.81 -9.57
C GLN A 60 17.72 -13.03 -9.05
N ALA A 61 17.95 -11.83 -9.58
CA ALA A 61 19.08 -10.98 -9.21
C ALA A 61 18.93 -10.29 -7.84
N LEU A 62 17.74 -10.27 -7.22
CA LEU A 62 17.52 -9.66 -5.91
C LEU A 62 18.44 -10.28 -4.85
N GLN A 63 19.16 -9.44 -4.12
CA GLN A 63 20.11 -9.83 -3.08
C GLN A 63 20.10 -8.87 -1.89
N VAL A 64 20.63 -9.32 -0.76
CA VAL A 64 20.78 -8.46 0.43
C VAL A 64 22.11 -7.71 0.38
N PHE A 65 22.07 -6.40 0.61
CA PHE A 65 23.26 -5.56 0.71
C PHE A 65 23.68 -5.35 2.17
N PRO A 66 25.00 -5.28 2.46
CA PRO A 66 25.46 -4.88 3.78
C PRO A 66 25.18 -3.39 4.04
N LEU A 67 24.91 -3.03 5.30
CA LEU A 67 24.55 -1.66 5.71
C LEU A 67 25.51 -0.56 5.21
N TRP A 68 26.80 -0.86 5.08
CA TRP A 68 27.81 0.11 4.63
C TRP A 68 27.81 0.35 3.11
N GLU A 69 27.17 -0.52 2.32
CA GLU A 69 26.99 -0.36 0.87
C GLU A 69 25.66 0.32 0.50
N MET A 70 24.82 0.69 1.47
CA MET A 70 23.57 1.38 1.18
C MET A 70 23.81 2.71 0.48
N GLY A 71 23.07 2.93 -0.61
CA GLY A 71 23.26 4.07 -1.52
C GLY A 71 24.38 3.89 -2.55
N SER A 72 25.16 2.80 -2.50
CA SER A 72 26.18 2.52 -3.50
C SER A 72 25.57 2.31 -4.89
N GLN A 73 26.40 2.38 -5.94
CA GLN A 73 25.91 2.19 -7.31
C GLN A 73 25.24 0.83 -7.53
N GLY A 74 25.76 -0.25 -6.93
CA GLY A 74 25.17 -1.58 -7.02
C GLY A 74 23.80 -1.64 -6.33
N TRP A 75 23.72 -1.06 -5.14
CA TRP A 75 22.47 -0.95 -4.38
C TRP A 75 21.42 -0.10 -5.12
N CYS A 76 21.80 1.05 -5.67
CA CYS A 76 20.88 1.91 -6.43
C CYS A 76 20.32 1.21 -7.68
N ARG A 77 21.10 0.36 -8.36
CA ARG A 77 20.59 -0.44 -9.48
C ARG A 77 19.54 -1.45 -9.04
N GLN A 78 19.74 -2.13 -7.91
CA GLN A 78 18.71 -3.01 -7.36
C GLN A 78 17.46 -2.22 -6.95
N GLN A 79 17.63 -1.03 -6.38
CA GLN A 79 16.53 -0.15 -6.02
C GLN A 79 15.68 0.23 -7.25
N GLU A 80 16.33 0.59 -8.38
CA GLU A 80 15.65 0.82 -9.66
C GLU A 80 14.90 -0.44 -10.14
N HIS A 81 15.52 -1.63 -10.06
CA HIS A 81 14.88 -2.89 -10.45
C HIS A 81 13.67 -3.21 -9.57
N LEU A 82 13.78 -3.02 -8.27
CA LEU A 82 12.71 -3.26 -7.31
C LEU A 82 11.53 -2.31 -7.57
N GLU A 83 11.80 -1.05 -7.89
CA GLU A 83 10.74 -0.10 -8.21
C GLU A 83 9.97 -0.52 -9.47
N LYS A 84 10.66 -1.03 -10.50
CA LYS A 84 9.99 -1.58 -11.69
C LYS A 84 9.14 -2.79 -11.37
N LEU A 85 9.66 -3.73 -10.56
CA LEU A 85 8.91 -4.90 -10.10
C LEU A 85 7.67 -4.49 -9.31
N ASN A 86 7.80 -3.49 -8.43
CA ASN A 86 6.72 -2.91 -7.65
C ASN A 86 5.61 -2.32 -8.53
N MET A 87 5.98 -1.46 -9.50
CA MET A 87 5.00 -0.88 -10.42
C MET A 87 4.31 -1.96 -11.26
N GLN A 88 5.05 -2.95 -11.77
CA GLN A 88 4.46 -4.04 -12.53
C GLN A 88 3.48 -4.86 -11.68
N ALA A 89 3.84 -5.20 -10.43
CA ALA A 89 2.96 -5.94 -9.53
C ALA A 89 1.64 -5.20 -9.26
N ILE A 90 1.68 -3.86 -9.10
CA ILE A 90 0.47 -3.06 -8.91
C ILE A 90 -0.40 -3.06 -10.17
N LEU A 91 0.21 -2.97 -11.36
CA LEU A 91 -0.51 -3.02 -12.62
C LEU A 91 -1.19 -4.39 -12.83
N ASP A 92 -0.47 -5.48 -12.53
CA ASP A 92 -0.98 -6.84 -12.63
C ASP A 92 -2.20 -7.05 -11.71
N ALA A 93 -2.08 -6.64 -10.45
CA ALA A 93 -3.18 -6.69 -9.47
C ALA A 93 -4.37 -5.81 -9.90
N SER A 94 -4.11 -4.63 -10.46
CA SER A 94 -5.15 -3.70 -10.93
C SER A 94 -5.89 -4.22 -12.18
N ALA A 95 -5.21 -4.98 -13.03
CA ALA A 95 -5.79 -5.60 -14.22
C ALA A 95 -6.62 -6.85 -13.89
N SER A 96 -6.49 -7.41 -12.67
CA SER A 96 -7.12 -8.68 -12.26
C SER A 96 -6.84 -9.82 -13.25
N GLN A 97 -5.63 -9.85 -13.81
CA GLN A 97 -5.09 -10.94 -14.62
C GLN A 97 -4.09 -11.75 -13.77
N GLY A 98 -3.34 -12.68 -14.38
CA GLY A 98 -2.28 -13.40 -13.66
C GLY A 98 -1.26 -12.43 -13.02
N GLU A 99 -0.72 -12.80 -11.86
CA GLU A 99 0.20 -11.99 -11.08
C GLU A 99 1.62 -12.60 -11.06
N PRO A 100 2.35 -12.55 -12.20
CA PRO A 100 3.61 -13.26 -12.38
C PRO A 100 4.70 -12.83 -11.41
N ILE A 101 4.69 -11.57 -10.95
CA ILE A 101 5.69 -11.07 -10.00
C ILE A 101 5.60 -11.85 -8.68
N GLN A 102 4.38 -12.10 -8.19
CA GLN A 102 4.17 -12.88 -6.97
C GLN A 102 4.65 -14.32 -7.14
N GLU A 103 4.28 -14.98 -8.24
CA GLU A 103 4.71 -16.35 -8.54
C GLU A 103 6.25 -16.47 -8.64
N LEU A 104 6.90 -15.51 -9.30
CA LEU A 104 8.36 -15.48 -9.45
C LEU A 104 9.08 -15.28 -8.11
N LEU A 105 8.57 -14.39 -7.25
CA LEU A 105 9.14 -14.14 -5.93
C LEU A 105 9.08 -15.39 -5.04
N VAL A 106 7.97 -16.14 -5.11
CA VAL A 106 7.79 -17.41 -4.39
C VAL A 106 8.72 -18.48 -4.99
N THR A 107 8.71 -18.65 -6.31
CA THR A 107 9.50 -19.66 -7.04
C THR A 107 11.01 -19.51 -6.80
N HIS A 108 11.49 -18.28 -6.68
CA HIS A 108 12.91 -17.98 -6.44
C HIS A 108 13.24 -17.69 -4.96
N SER A 109 12.31 -17.93 -4.04
CA SER A 109 12.49 -17.77 -2.59
C SER A 109 13.03 -16.39 -2.20
N LYS A 110 12.48 -15.33 -2.79
CA LYS A 110 12.98 -13.95 -2.60
C LYS A 110 12.27 -13.18 -1.49
N ILE A 111 11.17 -13.68 -0.95
CA ILE A 111 10.45 -13.02 0.14
C ILE A 111 11.33 -12.80 1.39
N PRO A 112 12.11 -13.79 1.88
CA PRO A 112 13.01 -13.56 3.01
C PRO A 112 14.09 -12.50 2.74
N ALA A 113 14.60 -12.44 1.50
CA ALA A 113 15.59 -11.44 1.10
C ALA A 113 15.00 -10.02 1.09
N LEU A 114 13.76 -9.86 0.62
CA LEU A 114 13.04 -8.58 0.66
C LEU A 114 12.77 -8.13 2.10
N ILE A 115 12.38 -9.05 2.99
CA ILE A 115 12.18 -8.76 4.42
C ILE A 115 13.50 -8.33 5.08
N GLU A 116 14.61 -9.00 4.76
CA GLU A 116 15.92 -8.61 5.29
C GLU A 116 16.37 -7.24 4.78
N GLU A 117 16.12 -6.93 3.50
CA GLU A 117 16.43 -5.62 2.93
C GLU A 117 15.57 -4.52 3.57
N LEU A 118 14.28 -4.76 3.78
CA LEU A 118 13.34 -3.85 4.46
C LEU A 118 13.86 -3.49 5.87
N ILE A 119 14.21 -4.50 6.65
CA ILE A 119 14.70 -4.34 8.02
C ILE A 119 16.08 -3.67 8.04
N SER A 120 16.92 -3.96 7.03
CA SER A 120 18.21 -3.29 6.89
C SER A 120 18.02 -1.78 6.69
N VAL A 121 17.10 -1.36 5.81
CA VAL A 121 16.82 0.07 5.60
C VAL A 121 16.25 0.71 6.87
N GLU A 122 15.33 0.03 7.56
CA GLU A 122 14.81 0.50 8.86
C GLU A 122 15.96 0.74 9.86
N MET A 123 16.87 -0.23 10.00
CA MET A 123 18.03 -0.13 10.88
C MET A 123 18.95 1.03 10.46
N TRP A 124 19.20 1.20 9.17
CA TRP A 124 20.01 2.30 8.67
C TRP A 124 19.40 3.65 9.00
N LYS A 125 18.08 3.83 8.80
CA LYS A 125 17.36 5.06 9.17
C LYS A 125 17.41 5.34 10.67
N GLN A 126 17.37 4.31 11.51
CA GLN A 126 17.39 4.48 12.98
C GLN A 126 18.79 4.66 13.57
N LYS A 127 19.82 4.01 13.01
CA LYS A 127 21.16 3.91 13.62
C LYS A 127 22.23 4.71 12.89
N VAL A 128 22.16 4.78 11.56
CA VAL A 128 23.20 5.40 10.73
C VAL A 128 22.81 6.81 10.31
N PHE A 129 21.60 6.99 9.79
CA PHE A 129 21.13 8.30 9.31
C PHE A 129 21.20 9.41 10.38
N PRO A 130 20.81 9.20 11.65
CA PRO A 130 20.91 10.25 12.66
C PRO A 130 22.36 10.61 13.02
N VAL A 131 23.28 9.65 12.85
CA VAL A 131 24.72 9.89 13.04
C VAL A 131 25.28 10.68 11.86
N LEU A 132 24.90 10.31 10.63
CA LEU A 132 25.25 11.03 9.41
C LEU A 132 24.85 12.51 9.50
N CYS A 133 23.60 12.78 9.92
CA CYS A 133 23.07 14.14 10.11
C CYS A 133 23.81 14.98 11.15
N LYS A 134 24.57 14.35 12.06
CA LYS A 134 25.33 15.03 13.14
C LYS A 134 26.81 15.22 12.82
N LEU A 135 27.30 14.72 11.68
CA LEU A 135 28.69 14.92 11.28
C LEU A 135 28.91 16.38 10.87
N GLU A 136 29.99 17.00 11.36
CA GLU A 136 30.31 18.41 11.08
C GLU A 136 30.52 18.69 9.58
N ASP A 137 31.11 17.72 8.87
CA ASP A 137 31.40 17.80 7.43
C ASP A 137 30.16 17.51 6.56
N PHE A 138 29.04 17.10 7.16
CA PHE A 138 27.83 16.73 6.44
C PHE A 138 26.98 17.97 6.12
N LYS A 139 27.28 18.58 4.97
CA LYS A 139 26.51 19.70 4.41
C LYS A 139 26.13 19.36 2.96
N PRO A 140 25.17 18.43 2.75
CA PRO A 140 24.85 17.98 1.41
C PRO A 140 24.26 19.13 0.60
N HIS A 141 24.92 19.51 -0.50
CA HIS A 141 24.33 20.41 -1.50
C HIS A 141 23.16 19.74 -2.23
N ASN A 142 23.11 18.41 -2.25
CA ASN A 142 22.05 17.61 -2.83
C ASN A 142 21.72 16.42 -1.91
N THR A 143 20.47 16.31 -1.49
CA THR A 143 19.97 15.25 -0.60
C THR A 143 19.39 14.04 -1.33
N PHE A 144 19.31 14.09 -2.67
CA PHE A 144 18.70 13.05 -3.51
C PHE A 144 19.25 11.63 -3.26
N PRO A 145 20.58 11.40 -3.18
CA PRO A 145 21.10 10.06 -2.90
C PRO A 145 20.62 9.48 -1.56
N ILE A 146 20.41 10.33 -0.56
CA ILE A 146 19.95 9.93 0.76
C ILE A 146 18.44 9.71 0.75
N TYR A 147 17.70 10.58 0.06
CA TYR A 147 16.28 10.40 -0.19
C TYR A 147 15.99 9.04 -0.82
N MET A 148 16.79 8.60 -1.80
CA MET A 148 16.62 7.27 -2.42
C MET A 148 16.76 6.12 -1.41
N VAL A 149 17.68 6.23 -0.44
CA VAL A 149 17.79 5.22 0.64
C VAL A 149 16.54 5.18 1.50
N VAL A 150 15.98 6.33 1.85
CA VAL A 150 14.73 6.42 2.62
C VAL A 150 13.53 5.90 1.81
N HIS A 151 13.46 6.26 0.53
CA HIS A 151 12.40 5.84 -0.39
C HIS A 151 12.40 4.32 -0.62
N HIS A 152 13.55 3.66 -0.60
CA HIS A 152 13.63 2.21 -0.81
C HIS A 152 12.77 1.41 0.15
N GLU A 153 12.65 1.85 1.41
CA GLU A 153 11.74 1.20 2.37
C GLU A 153 10.28 1.27 1.90
N ALA A 154 9.87 2.42 1.35
CA ALA A 154 8.53 2.61 0.78
C ALA A 154 8.31 1.68 -0.42
N SER A 155 9.29 1.54 -1.30
CA SER A 155 9.25 0.61 -2.44
C SER A 155 9.08 -0.84 -1.99
N ILE A 156 9.88 -1.30 -1.02
CA ILE A 156 9.81 -2.69 -0.54
C ILE A 156 8.48 -2.95 0.16
N ILE A 157 8.05 -2.09 1.09
CA ILE A 157 6.80 -2.34 1.82
C ILE A 157 5.58 -2.29 0.90
N ASN A 158 5.62 -1.47 -0.16
CA ASN A 158 4.54 -1.41 -1.16
C ASN A 158 4.48 -2.66 -2.03
N LEU A 159 5.64 -3.20 -2.45
CA LEU A 159 5.69 -4.47 -3.15
C LEU A 159 5.15 -5.58 -2.25
N LEU A 160 5.61 -5.65 -0.99
CA LEU A 160 5.13 -6.63 0.00
C LEU A 160 3.62 -6.47 0.26
N GLU A 161 3.11 -5.25 0.40
CA GLU A 161 1.66 -5.00 0.52
C GLU A 161 0.87 -5.56 -0.66
N THR A 162 1.43 -5.46 -1.87
CA THR A 162 0.77 -5.95 -3.08
C THR A 162 0.78 -7.47 -3.13
N VAL A 163 1.94 -8.10 -2.89
CA VAL A 163 2.08 -9.56 -3.06
C VAL A 163 1.57 -10.39 -1.87
N PHE A 164 1.60 -9.86 -0.64
CA PHE A 164 1.13 -10.58 0.57
C PHE A 164 -0.38 -10.81 0.59
N PHE A 165 -1.13 -10.19 -0.33
CA PHE A 165 -2.54 -10.52 -0.53
C PHE A 165 -2.75 -12.03 -0.78
N HIS A 166 -1.77 -12.72 -1.37
CA HIS A 166 -1.79 -14.15 -1.65
C HIS A 166 -1.15 -14.97 -0.54
N LYS A 167 -1.84 -16.03 -0.12
CA LYS A 167 -1.42 -16.89 1.01
C LYS A 167 -0.06 -17.56 0.77
N GLU A 168 0.22 -17.94 -0.48
CA GLU A 168 1.46 -18.61 -0.88
C GLU A 168 2.70 -17.74 -0.58
N VAL A 169 2.55 -16.42 -0.65
CA VAL A 169 3.63 -15.47 -0.31
C VAL A 169 3.93 -15.51 1.19
N CYS A 170 2.88 -15.54 2.01
CA CYS A 170 3.00 -15.64 3.46
C CYS A 170 3.72 -16.94 3.86
N ASP A 171 3.34 -18.07 3.25
CA ASP A 171 3.99 -19.36 3.50
C ASP A 171 5.47 -19.35 3.05
N SER A 172 5.80 -18.68 1.94
CA SER A 172 7.18 -18.53 1.44
C SER A 172 8.07 -17.59 2.26
N ALA A 173 7.51 -16.84 3.21
CA ALA A 173 8.29 -15.99 4.11
C ALA A 173 9.05 -16.79 5.18
N GLU A 174 8.70 -18.08 5.38
CA GLU A 174 9.37 -18.98 6.33
C GLU A 174 9.57 -18.34 7.72
N ASP A 175 10.74 -18.51 8.35
CA ASP A 175 11.04 -17.94 9.67
C ASP A 175 11.13 -16.40 9.67
N SER A 176 11.38 -15.77 8.50
CA SER A 176 11.48 -14.31 8.38
C SER A 176 10.14 -13.59 8.59
N ILE A 177 9.02 -14.32 8.59
CA ILE A 177 7.71 -13.77 8.95
C ILE A 177 7.69 -13.17 10.37
N LEU A 178 8.47 -13.74 11.30
CA LEU A 178 8.59 -13.25 12.68
C LEU A 178 9.23 -11.87 12.71
N ASP A 179 10.26 -11.68 11.89
CA ASP A 179 10.98 -10.41 11.72
C ASP A 179 10.08 -9.37 11.03
N LEU A 180 9.24 -9.77 10.06
CA LEU A 180 8.26 -8.90 9.42
C LEU A 180 7.15 -8.46 10.38
N ILE A 181 6.63 -9.34 11.24
CA ILE A 181 5.67 -8.99 12.28
C ILE A 181 6.26 -7.98 13.26
N ASP A 182 7.52 -8.18 13.65
CA ASP A 182 8.27 -7.25 14.48
C ASP A 182 8.40 -5.86 13.85
N TYR A 183 8.72 -5.83 12.55
CA TYR A 183 8.75 -4.60 11.76
C TYR A 183 7.37 -3.91 11.77
N CYS A 184 6.31 -4.64 11.42
CA CYS A 184 4.94 -4.10 11.41
C CYS A 184 4.56 -3.55 12.80
N HIS A 185 4.82 -4.31 13.87
CA HIS A 185 4.54 -3.86 15.24
C HIS A 185 5.24 -2.53 15.58
N ARG A 186 6.52 -2.36 15.23
CA ARG A 186 7.24 -1.09 15.43
C ARG A 186 6.58 0.05 14.67
N LYS A 187 6.23 -0.15 13.39
CA LYS A 187 5.55 0.87 12.57
C LYS A 187 4.19 1.27 13.14
N LEU A 188 3.38 0.29 13.54
CA LEU A 188 2.07 0.54 14.14
C LEU A 188 2.17 1.27 15.48
N THR A 189 3.18 0.93 16.29
CA THR A 189 3.46 1.66 17.55
C THR A 189 3.82 3.12 17.27
N MET A 190 4.57 3.41 16.21
CA MET A 190 4.84 4.79 15.79
C MET A 190 3.59 5.52 15.32
N LEU A 191 2.66 4.86 14.61
CA LEU A 191 1.39 5.47 14.22
C LEU A 191 0.53 5.85 15.42
N VAL A 192 0.48 5.01 16.46
CA VAL A 192 -0.20 5.36 17.72
C VAL A 192 0.46 6.59 18.35
N ALA A 193 1.79 6.64 18.39
CA ALA A 193 2.52 7.77 18.94
C ALA A 193 2.33 9.07 18.14
N TYR A 194 2.21 8.98 16.81
CA TYR A 194 2.08 10.12 15.90
C TYR A 194 0.90 11.03 16.30
N ASN A 195 -0.24 10.43 16.67
CA ASN A 195 -1.44 11.18 17.04
C ASN A 195 -1.32 11.97 18.36
N ASN A 196 -0.41 11.56 19.26
CA ASN A 196 -0.16 12.30 20.50
C ASN A 196 0.68 13.56 20.26
N SER A 197 1.45 13.61 19.17
CA SER A 197 2.33 14.74 18.82
C SER A 197 1.72 15.74 17.83
N SER A 198 0.74 15.34 17.01
CA SER A 198 0.16 16.18 15.95
C SER A 198 -0.88 17.20 16.42
N GLY A 199 -1.01 17.42 17.74
CA GLY A 199 -1.81 18.51 18.32
C GLY A 199 -1.22 19.91 18.08
N SER A 200 0.02 20.01 17.61
CA SER A 200 0.61 21.26 17.12
C SER A 200 0.54 21.27 15.60
N SER A 201 -0.51 21.89 15.07
CA SER A 201 -0.48 22.46 13.72
C SER A 201 0.81 23.26 13.57
N LEU A 202 1.77 22.74 12.80
CA LEU A 202 2.84 23.57 12.27
C LEU A 202 2.13 24.65 11.45
N SER A 203 2.20 25.88 11.94
CA SER A 203 1.85 27.04 11.14
C SER A 203 2.59 26.91 9.81
N GLU A 204 1.85 27.05 8.71
CA GLU A 204 2.41 27.25 7.37
C GLU A 204 3.10 28.62 7.29
N GLU A 205 3.99 28.92 8.25
CA GLU A 205 4.96 29.97 8.12
C GLU A 205 6.05 29.39 7.22
N GLU A 206 6.03 29.81 5.95
CA GLU A 206 7.03 29.52 4.92
C GLU A 206 8.41 30.05 5.36
N PHE A 207 9.03 29.41 6.34
CA PHE A 207 10.48 29.50 6.52
C PHE A 207 11.13 28.64 5.45
N GLU A 208 12.12 29.20 4.75
CA GLU A 208 12.97 28.42 3.84
C GLU A 208 13.69 27.34 4.65
N LEU A 209 13.19 26.11 4.59
CA LEU A 209 13.81 24.94 5.21
C LEU A 209 15.16 24.66 4.55
N SER A 210 16.16 24.30 5.34
CA SER A 210 17.41 23.78 4.80
C SER A 210 17.17 22.46 4.03
N PRO A 211 18.03 22.09 3.06
CA PRO A 211 17.87 20.83 2.33
C PRO A 211 17.76 19.60 3.23
N LEU A 212 18.43 19.63 4.39
CA LEU A 212 18.39 18.55 5.37
C LEU A 212 17.07 18.51 6.15
N GLU A 213 16.52 19.67 6.52
CA GLU A 213 15.21 19.76 7.18
C GLU A 213 14.08 19.33 6.23
N GLU A 214 14.15 19.70 4.96
CA GLU A 214 13.20 19.24 3.94
C GLU A 214 13.28 17.72 3.75
N LEU A 215 14.49 17.15 3.68
CA LEU A 215 14.67 15.69 3.64
C LEU A 215 14.07 15.00 4.88
N GLN A 216 14.27 15.57 6.07
CA GLN A 216 13.71 15.03 7.31
C GLN A 216 12.18 15.08 7.31
N LYS A 217 11.60 16.19 6.84
CA LYS A 217 10.15 16.34 6.67
C LYS A 217 9.58 15.32 5.68
N GLN A 218 10.24 15.14 4.53
CA GLN A 218 9.85 14.14 3.54
C GLN A 218 9.96 12.72 4.10
N ALA A 219 11.03 12.41 4.84
CA ALA A 219 11.19 11.13 5.51
C ALA A 219 10.05 10.86 6.52
N GLN A 220 9.64 11.87 7.29
CA GLN A 220 8.50 11.75 8.22
C GLN A 220 7.17 11.51 7.49
N LEU A 221 6.92 12.20 6.37
CA LEU A 221 5.72 11.98 5.55
C LEU A 221 5.70 10.57 4.96
N MET A 222 6.82 10.10 4.41
CA MET A 222 6.95 8.72 3.92
C MET A 222 6.77 7.70 5.05
N GLU A 223 7.28 7.98 6.25
CA GLU A 223 7.14 7.09 7.41
C GLU A 223 5.68 6.81 7.77
N PHE A 224 4.82 7.83 7.65
CA PHE A 224 3.39 7.67 7.86
C PHE A 224 2.79 6.68 6.84
N GLU A 225 3.07 6.87 5.55
CA GLU A 225 2.58 5.99 4.50
C GLU A 225 3.13 4.56 4.62
N ILE A 226 4.44 4.41 4.85
CA ILE A 226 5.10 3.13 5.12
C ILE A 226 4.39 2.38 6.24
N SER A 227 4.01 3.09 7.31
CA SER A 227 3.35 2.49 8.45
C SER A 227 1.92 2.04 8.14
N LEU A 228 1.20 2.76 7.27
CA LEU A 228 -0.10 2.31 6.78
C LEU A 228 0.01 1.06 5.89
N LYS A 229 1.06 0.97 5.07
CA LYS A 229 1.33 -0.24 4.27
C LYS A 229 1.72 -1.42 5.15
N ALA A 230 2.49 -1.18 6.21
CA ALA A 230 2.82 -2.19 7.20
C ALA A 230 1.57 -2.72 7.94
N LEU A 231 0.55 -1.88 8.15
CA LEU A 231 -0.76 -2.32 8.66
C LEU A 231 -1.45 -3.27 7.68
N SER A 232 -1.49 -2.94 6.39
CA SER A 232 -2.05 -3.81 5.35
C SER A 232 -1.34 -5.16 5.31
N VAL A 233 0.01 -5.16 5.28
CA VAL A 233 0.83 -6.37 5.31
C VAL A 233 0.52 -7.20 6.56
N LEU A 234 0.46 -6.57 7.74
CA LEU A 234 0.11 -7.27 8.97
C LEU A 234 -1.29 -7.90 8.89
N ARG A 235 -2.27 -7.18 8.34
CA ARG A 235 -3.62 -7.74 8.14
C ARG A 235 -3.57 -8.97 7.25
N TYR A 236 -2.85 -8.94 6.13
CA TYR A 236 -2.73 -10.11 5.26
C TYR A 236 -2.08 -11.31 5.96
N ILE A 237 -1.09 -11.08 6.83
CA ILE A 237 -0.54 -12.13 7.69
C ILE A 237 -1.64 -12.72 8.59
N THR A 238 -2.52 -11.88 9.16
CA THR A 238 -3.64 -12.39 9.96
C THR A 238 -4.69 -13.17 9.17
N ASP A 239 -4.82 -12.95 7.86
CA ASP A 239 -5.70 -13.76 7.00
C ASP A 239 -5.17 -15.19 6.84
N CYS A 240 -3.89 -15.42 7.13
CA CYS A 240 -3.21 -16.70 6.97
C CYS A 240 -3.06 -17.49 8.28
N VAL A 241 -3.70 -17.08 9.40
CA VAL A 241 -3.48 -17.67 10.74
C VAL A 241 -3.57 -19.20 10.80
N ASP A 242 -4.38 -19.81 9.93
CA ASP A 242 -4.56 -21.26 9.85
C ASP A 242 -3.30 -22.01 9.35
N SER A 243 -2.42 -21.35 8.59
CA SER A 243 -1.13 -21.93 8.13
C SER A 243 0.09 -21.47 8.92
N LEU A 244 -0.07 -20.51 9.83
CA LEU A 244 1.06 -19.94 10.56
C LEU A 244 1.59 -20.88 11.65
N SER A 245 2.89 -20.78 11.91
CA SER A 245 3.53 -21.50 13.01
C SER A 245 3.03 -21.01 14.37
N LEU A 246 3.19 -21.86 15.39
CA LEU A 246 2.90 -21.51 16.78
C LEU A 246 3.67 -20.26 17.23
N SER A 247 4.96 -20.17 16.90
CA SER A 247 5.81 -19.02 17.24
C SER A 247 5.21 -17.72 16.71
N THR A 248 4.72 -17.74 15.47
CA THR A 248 4.11 -16.58 14.81
C THR A 248 2.84 -16.12 15.52
N ILE A 249 1.94 -17.05 15.84
CA ILE A 249 0.70 -16.73 16.56
C ILE A 249 1.00 -16.21 17.97
N THR A 250 1.90 -16.85 18.72
CA THR A 250 2.24 -16.39 20.07
C THR A 250 2.90 -15.02 20.05
N ARG A 251 3.73 -14.73 19.03
CA ARG A 251 4.37 -13.42 18.86
C ARG A 251 3.35 -12.32 18.62
N MET A 252 2.36 -12.57 17.77
CA MET A 252 1.25 -11.63 17.50
C MET A 252 0.37 -11.39 18.74
N LEU A 253 -0.02 -12.46 19.44
CA LEU A 253 -1.03 -12.40 20.49
C LEU A 253 -0.47 -12.08 21.89
N THR A 254 0.72 -12.60 22.21
CA THR A 254 1.29 -12.55 23.56
C THR A 254 2.49 -11.61 23.65
N THR A 255 3.45 -11.71 22.71
CA THR A 255 4.64 -10.83 22.74
C THR A 255 4.26 -9.38 22.44
N HIS A 256 3.52 -9.15 21.35
CA HIS A 256 3.17 -7.80 20.89
C HIS A 256 1.77 -7.35 21.27
N ASN A 257 0.91 -8.27 21.70
CA ASN A 257 -0.49 -7.99 22.03
C ASN A 257 -1.18 -7.15 20.94
N LEU A 258 -1.08 -7.61 19.69
CA LEU A 258 -1.62 -6.91 18.53
C LEU A 258 -3.11 -6.55 18.67
N PRO A 259 -3.99 -7.38 19.27
CA PRO A 259 -5.38 -6.97 19.47
C PRO A 259 -5.52 -5.65 20.23
N CYS A 260 -4.77 -5.46 21.32
CA CYS A 260 -4.81 -4.19 22.06
C CYS A 260 -4.19 -3.03 21.27
N LEU A 261 -3.11 -3.26 20.52
CA LEU A 261 -2.51 -2.24 19.66
C LEU A 261 -3.49 -1.76 18.57
N LEU A 262 -4.22 -2.69 17.95
CA LEU A 262 -5.22 -2.40 16.92
C LEU A 262 -6.43 -1.64 17.49
N VAL A 263 -6.85 -1.95 18.74
CA VAL A 263 -7.86 -1.14 19.44
C VAL A 263 -7.37 0.31 19.59
N GLU A 264 -6.12 0.51 20.01
CA GLU A 264 -5.55 1.84 20.20
C GLU A 264 -5.49 2.64 18.89
N LEU A 265 -5.15 1.96 17.78
CA LEU A 265 -5.20 2.55 16.44
C LEU A 265 -6.62 2.98 16.03
N LEU A 266 -7.65 2.19 16.31
CA LEU A 266 -9.03 2.59 16.06
C LEU A 266 -9.48 3.74 16.97
N GLU A 267 -9.01 3.74 18.22
CA GLU A 267 -9.35 4.80 19.18
C GLU A 267 -8.87 6.17 18.70
N HIS A 268 -7.62 6.21 18.24
CA HIS A 268 -6.95 7.43 17.81
C HIS A 268 -7.19 7.75 16.33
N SER A 269 -7.29 6.75 15.45
CA SER A 269 -7.46 6.89 14.00
C SER A 269 -6.48 7.90 13.37
N PRO A 270 -5.17 7.61 13.32
CA PRO A 270 -4.14 8.57 12.87
C PRO A 270 -4.26 9.00 11.40
N TRP A 271 -5.08 8.31 10.60
CA TRP A 271 -5.49 8.69 9.24
C TRP A 271 -6.72 9.60 9.20
N THR A 272 -7.23 10.07 10.34
CA THR A 272 -8.34 11.02 10.45
C THR A 272 -7.91 12.20 11.31
N ARG A 273 -8.06 13.43 10.81
CA ARG A 273 -7.73 14.64 11.56
C ARG A 273 -8.74 15.75 11.34
N GLN A 274 -8.98 16.55 12.37
CA GLN A 274 -9.82 17.73 12.27
C GLN A 274 -8.94 18.97 12.08
N GLU A 275 -9.17 19.71 11.00
CA GLU A 275 -8.42 20.92 10.66
C GLU A 275 -9.43 22.08 10.57
N GLY A 276 -9.55 22.84 11.66
CA GLY A 276 -10.60 23.85 11.81
C GLY A 276 -12.00 23.23 11.79
N SER A 277 -12.85 23.68 10.87
CA SER A 277 -14.21 23.17 10.66
C SER A 277 -14.28 21.94 9.75
N HIS A 278 -13.16 21.54 9.14
CA HIS A 278 -13.13 20.48 8.13
C HIS A 278 -12.53 19.20 8.70
N LEU A 279 -13.23 18.08 8.50
CA LEU A 279 -12.68 16.75 8.76
C LEU A 279 -11.87 16.30 7.54
N LYS A 280 -10.60 15.94 7.73
CA LYS A 280 -9.75 15.34 6.70
C LYS A 280 -9.51 13.87 7.01
N LYS A 281 -9.61 13.01 6.00
CA LYS A 281 -9.23 11.60 6.06
C LYS A 281 -8.12 11.33 5.05
N PHE A 282 -7.18 10.47 5.40
CA PHE A 282 -6.11 10.05 4.50
C PHE A 282 -6.58 8.87 3.66
N GLU A 283 -6.72 9.07 2.35
CA GLU A 283 -7.07 8.03 1.39
C GLU A 283 -6.30 8.23 0.08
N CYS A 284 -5.86 7.11 -0.52
CA CYS A 284 -5.14 7.09 -1.80
C CYS A 284 -3.89 7.99 -1.79
N GLY A 285 -3.07 7.91 -0.73
CA GLY A 285 -1.81 8.66 -0.62
C GLY A 285 -1.98 10.15 -0.33
N ARG A 286 -3.19 10.64 -0.02
CA ARG A 286 -3.42 12.07 0.21
C ARG A 286 -4.47 12.34 1.29
N TRP A 287 -4.30 13.47 1.97
CA TRP A 287 -5.30 14.01 2.88
C TRP A 287 -6.44 14.66 2.10
N GLN A 288 -7.67 14.14 2.25
CA GLN A 288 -8.86 14.61 1.55
C GLN A 288 -9.86 15.20 2.54
N VAL A 289 -10.42 16.37 2.22
CA VAL A 289 -11.52 16.96 3.00
C VAL A 289 -12.79 16.16 2.74
N VAL A 290 -13.41 15.68 3.80
CA VAL A 290 -14.57 14.77 3.73
C VAL A 290 -15.87 15.56 3.87
N THR A 291 -16.82 15.31 2.98
CA THR A 291 -18.15 15.93 3.05
C THR A 291 -18.98 15.33 4.19
N LEU A 292 -20.00 16.04 4.69
CA LEU A 292 -20.86 15.57 5.80
C LEU A 292 -21.44 14.16 5.57
N LYS A 293 -21.74 13.78 4.32
CA LYS A 293 -22.25 12.44 3.98
C LYS A 293 -21.19 11.34 4.08
N GLU A 294 -19.93 11.68 3.79
CA GLU A 294 -18.81 10.73 3.76
C GLU A 294 -18.13 10.61 5.13
N GLN A 295 -18.47 11.47 6.11
CA GLN A 295 -17.90 11.41 7.46
C GLN A 295 -18.11 10.05 8.12
N GLN A 296 -19.26 9.42 7.88
CA GLN A 296 -19.62 8.09 8.42
C GLN A 296 -19.07 6.92 7.60
N LYS A 297 -18.52 7.20 6.40
CA LYS A 297 -17.92 6.16 5.56
C LYS A 297 -16.57 5.74 6.15
N LEU A 298 -16.36 4.44 6.28
CA LEU A 298 -15.07 3.90 6.69
C LEU A 298 -14.01 4.13 5.63
N THR A 299 -12.80 4.43 6.08
CA THR A 299 -11.64 4.38 5.18
C THR A 299 -11.25 2.94 4.91
N LYS A 300 -10.51 2.72 3.83
CA LYS A 300 -9.89 1.40 3.57
C LYS A 300 -9.01 0.94 4.74
N VAL A 301 -8.32 1.88 5.39
CA VAL A 301 -7.43 1.62 6.53
C VAL A 301 -8.23 1.15 7.75
N ASP A 302 -9.37 1.78 8.06
CA ASP A 302 -10.27 1.32 9.13
C ASP A 302 -10.67 -0.15 8.89
N GLY A 303 -10.99 -0.49 7.63
CA GLY A 303 -11.28 -1.86 7.22
C GLY A 303 -10.14 -2.83 7.53
N GLN A 304 -8.89 -2.47 7.24
CA GLN A 304 -7.72 -3.30 7.56
C GLN A 304 -7.66 -3.64 9.06
N VAL A 305 -7.85 -2.63 9.92
CA VAL A 305 -7.77 -2.84 11.37
C VAL A 305 -8.91 -3.73 11.88
N TRP A 306 -10.12 -3.49 11.40
CA TRP A 306 -11.29 -4.29 11.80
C TRP A 306 -11.19 -5.74 11.36
N ILE A 307 -10.70 -6.00 10.14
CA ILE A 307 -10.50 -7.36 9.64
C ILE A 307 -9.38 -8.06 10.41
N ALA A 308 -8.27 -7.37 10.69
CA ALA A 308 -7.19 -7.93 11.51
C ALA A 308 -7.68 -8.29 12.92
N LEU A 309 -8.49 -7.43 13.56
CA LEU A 309 -9.13 -7.73 14.85
C LEU A 309 -10.08 -8.93 14.76
N TYR A 310 -10.88 -9.01 13.70
CA TYR A 310 -11.77 -10.14 13.45
C TYR A 310 -10.98 -11.46 13.41
N ASN A 311 -9.92 -11.52 12.60
CA ASN A 311 -9.09 -12.72 12.45
C ASN A 311 -8.43 -13.11 13.78
N LEU A 312 -7.78 -12.15 14.47
CA LEU A 312 -7.04 -12.45 15.70
C LEU A 312 -7.95 -12.87 16.88
N LEU A 313 -9.21 -12.43 16.90
CA LEU A 313 -10.13 -12.69 18.02
C LEU A 313 -11.10 -13.84 17.76
N LEU A 314 -11.42 -14.13 16.50
CA LEU A 314 -12.42 -15.13 16.14
C LEU A 314 -11.83 -16.41 15.54
N SER A 315 -10.57 -16.41 15.09
CA SER A 315 -9.96 -17.64 14.58
C SER A 315 -9.71 -18.67 15.69
N PRO A 316 -10.04 -19.95 15.44
CA PRO A 316 -9.90 -21.01 16.45
C PRO A 316 -8.46 -21.29 16.87
N GLU A 317 -7.48 -20.95 16.04
CA GLU A 317 -6.04 -21.06 16.30
C GLU A 317 -5.57 -20.00 17.32
N CYS A 318 -6.21 -18.83 17.29
CA CYS A 318 -5.84 -17.66 18.09
C CYS A 318 -6.53 -17.63 19.47
N GLN A 319 -7.82 -17.93 19.52
CA GLN A 319 -8.63 -17.88 20.75
C GLN A 319 -8.04 -18.60 21.97
N PRO A 320 -7.57 -19.87 21.87
CA PRO A 320 -7.03 -20.58 23.03
C PRO A 320 -5.71 -19.98 23.53
N LYS A 321 -5.02 -19.18 22.72
CA LYS A 321 -3.71 -18.60 23.02
C LYS A 321 -3.80 -17.17 23.52
N TYR A 322 -4.85 -16.44 23.17
CA TYR A 322 -4.99 -15.06 23.62
C TYR A 322 -5.43 -15.00 25.08
N ASN A 323 -4.61 -14.36 25.90
CA ASN A 323 -4.87 -14.23 27.33
C ASN A 323 -5.76 -13.00 27.62
N PHE A 324 -7.01 -13.24 28.01
CA PHE A 324 -7.96 -12.21 28.42
C PHE A 324 -7.71 -11.73 29.85
N THR A 325 -6.59 -11.05 30.07
CA THR A 325 -6.34 -10.32 31.33
C THR A 325 -7.42 -9.24 31.54
N GLY A 326 -7.59 -8.76 32.78
CA GLY A 326 -8.50 -7.64 33.05
C GLY A 326 -8.20 -6.41 32.20
N PHE A 327 -6.92 -6.11 31.95
CA PHE A 327 -6.51 -5.04 31.05
C PHE A 327 -6.91 -5.32 29.60
N ASN A 328 -6.54 -6.48 29.04
CA ASN A 328 -6.84 -6.84 27.66
C ASN A 328 -8.35 -6.87 27.38
N LYS A 329 -9.13 -7.47 28.30
CA LYS A 329 -10.59 -7.47 28.24
C LYS A 329 -11.14 -6.04 28.18
N ASN A 330 -10.70 -5.16 29.08
CA ASN A 330 -11.20 -3.79 29.13
C ASN A 330 -10.84 -2.99 27.88
N GLN A 331 -9.65 -3.20 27.31
CA GLN A 331 -9.28 -2.59 26.03
C GLN A 331 -10.21 -3.05 24.90
N LEU A 332 -10.39 -4.36 24.74
CA LEU A 332 -11.26 -4.92 23.69
C LEU A 332 -12.71 -4.44 23.84
N LEU A 333 -13.21 -4.28 25.06
CA LEU A 333 -14.58 -3.81 25.29
C LEU A 333 -14.82 -2.36 24.87
N LYS A 334 -13.78 -1.53 24.66
CA LYS A 334 -13.91 -0.19 24.06
C LYS A 334 -14.52 -0.25 22.65
N LEU A 335 -14.23 -1.32 21.90
CA LEU A 335 -14.72 -1.51 20.52
C LEU A 335 -16.25 -1.56 20.45
N ARG A 336 -16.95 -1.96 21.52
CA ARG A 336 -18.41 -2.02 21.55
C ARG A 336 -19.06 -0.67 21.27
N GLY A 337 -18.45 0.44 21.70
CA GLY A 337 -18.94 1.79 21.42
C GLY A 337 -18.78 2.20 19.95
N ARG A 338 -17.87 1.56 19.21
CA ARG A 338 -17.58 1.86 17.80
C ARG A 338 -18.38 0.98 16.82
N LEU A 339 -18.81 -0.21 17.25
CA LEU A 339 -19.64 -1.15 16.50
C LEU A 339 -21.11 -0.68 16.45
N ASN A 340 -21.38 0.43 15.76
CA ASN A 340 -22.73 0.93 15.51
C ASN A 340 -23.34 0.32 14.24
N ASP A 341 -24.64 0.52 14.04
CA ASP A 341 -25.38 -0.03 12.89
C ASP A 341 -24.77 0.42 11.54
N VAL A 342 -24.25 1.64 11.45
CA VAL A 342 -23.62 2.18 10.21
C VAL A 342 -22.31 1.46 9.89
N LEU A 343 -21.54 1.07 10.91
CA LEU A 343 -20.33 0.27 10.77
C LEU A 343 -20.69 -1.16 10.33
N LEU A 344 -21.68 -1.76 10.98
CA LEU A 344 -22.13 -3.12 10.70
C LEU A 344 -22.76 -3.24 9.30
N ASP A 345 -23.45 -2.20 8.82
CA ASP A 345 -23.95 -2.14 7.45
C ASP A 345 -22.81 -2.10 6.42
N GLN A 346 -21.68 -1.46 6.74
CA GLN A 346 -20.51 -1.37 5.86
C GLN A 346 -19.64 -2.62 5.90
N ILE A 347 -19.52 -3.30 7.05
CA ILE A 347 -18.78 -4.56 7.21
C ILE A 347 -19.64 -5.56 8.01
N PRO A 348 -20.57 -6.27 7.35
CA PRO A 348 -21.51 -7.18 8.01
C PRO A 348 -20.83 -8.32 8.79
N ASN A 349 -19.63 -8.73 8.38
CA ASN A 349 -18.86 -9.76 9.05
C ASN A 349 -18.54 -9.41 10.53
N LEU A 350 -18.55 -8.13 10.89
CA LEU A 350 -18.28 -7.67 12.27
C LEU A 350 -19.45 -7.94 13.25
N ILE A 351 -20.60 -8.42 12.77
CA ILE A 351 -21.71 -8.84 13.66
C ILE A 351 -21.25 -9.96 14.60
N GLU A 352 -20.46 -10.90 14.10
CA GLU A 352 -19.87 -11.98 14.89
C GLU A 352 -18.93 -11.43 15.98
N LEU A 353 -18.09 -10.47 15.62
CA LEU A 353 -17.19 -9.80 16.55
C LEU A 353 -17.98 -9.04 17.63
N HIS A 354 -19.05 -8.34 17.25
CA HIS A 354 -19.92 -7.66 18.20
C HIS A 354 -20.59 -8.63 19.19
N ARG A 355 -21.03 -9.80 18.72
CA ARG A 355 -21.57 -10.85 19.59
C ARG A 355 -20.51 -11.41 20.53
N PHE A 356 -19.33 -11.70 20.02
CA PHE A 356 -18.19 -12.17 20.80
C PHE A 356 -17.83 -11.18 21.93
N LEU A 357 -17.71 -9.88 21.62
CA LEU A 357 -17.42 -8.84 22.61
C LEU A 357 -18.53 -8.72 23.68
N SER A 358 -19.78 -8.94 23.28
CA SER A 358 -20.92 -8.97 24.21
C SER A 358 -20.85 -10.16 25.17
N GLN A 359 -20.44 -11.33 24.70
CA GLN A 359 -20.20 -12.51 25.54
C GLN A 359 -18.97 -12.32 26.44
N LEU A 360 -17.89 -11.76 25.91
CA LEU A 360 -16.68 -11.45 26.66
C LEU A 360 -16.95 -10.50 27.84
N ALA A 361 -17.86 -9.53 27.67
CA ALA A 361 -18.25 -8.62 28.74
C ALA A 361 -18.77 -9.36 29.99
N LEU A 362 -19.52 -10.45 29.77
CA LEU A 362 -20.12 -11.28 30.82
C LEU A 362 -19.13 -12.30 31.43
N THR A 363 -18.01 -12.57 30.77
CA THR A 363 -17.05 -13.61 31.17
C THR A 363 -16.00 -13.04 32.12
N GLU A 364 -15.76 -13.66 33.27
CA GLU A 364 -14.67 -13.23 34.16
C GLU A 364 -13.29 -13.60 33.58
N PRO A 365 -12.29 -12.71 33.68
CA PRO A 365 -10.94 -13.00 33.20
C PRO A 365 -10.33 -14.14 34.02
N HIS A 366 -9.89 -15.19 33.34
CA HIS A 366 -9.24 -16.33 34.00
C HIS A 366 -7.77 -15.99 34.31
N PRO A 367 -7.18 -16.56 35.37
CA PRO A 367 -5.76 -16.39 35.61
C PRO A 367 -4.95 -16.94 34.42
N PRO A 368 -3.84 -16.29 34.05
CA PRO A 368 -3.01 -16.72 32.92
C PRO A 368 -2.53 -18.16 33.12
N LYS A 369 -2.79 -19.02 32.14
CA LYS A 369 -2.13 -20.32 32.05
C LYS A 369 -0.68 -20.10 31.60
N LYS A 370 0.27 -20.56 32.40
CA LYS A 370 1.69 -20.54 32.04
C LYS A 370 2.02 -21.84 31.31
N ASP A 371 1.85 -21.84 29.99
CA ASP A 371 2.34 -22.92 29.15
C ASP A 371 3.81 -22.66 28.81
N LEU A 372 4.66 -23.68 28.99
CA LEU A 372 6.05 -23.64 28.55
C LEU A 372 6.05 -23.86 27.03
N VAL A 373 6.20 -22.78 26.27
CA VAL A 373 6.30 -22.84 24.81
C VAL A 373 7.73 -22.56 24.40
N MET A 374 8.31 -23.46 23.58
CA MET A 374 9.57 -23.21 22.90
C MET A 374 9.27 -22.44 21.61
N GLU A 375 9.74 -21.20 21.54
CA GLU A 375 9.46 -20.28 20.43
C GLU A 375 10.70 -20.05 19.59
N GLN A 376 10.51 -19.97 18.27
CA GLN A 376 11.49 -19.40 17.37
C GLN A 376 11.60 -17.89 17.62
N ILE A 377 12.82 -17.35 17.51
CA ILE A 377 13.12 -15.94 17.76
C ILE A 377 13.47 -15.29 16.41
N PRO A 378 12.96 -14.09 16.08
CA PRO A 378 13.40 -13.36 14.91
C PRO A 378 14.89 -13.05 14.97
N GLU A 379 15.58 -13.28 13.85
CA GLU A 379 17.03 -13.25 13.80
C GLU A 379 17.59 -12.07 13.01
N ILE A 380 16.84 -11.52 12.04
CA ILE A 380 17.40 -10.56 11.07
C ILE A 380 17.91 -9.32 11.79
N TRP A 381 17.06 -8.66 12.58
CA TRP A 381 17.48 -7.45 13.32
C TRP A 381 18.65 -7.76 14.26
N SER A 382 18.55 -8.83 15.05
CA SER A 382 19.57 -9.24 16.02
C SER A 382 20.91 -9.56 15.36
N ARG A 383 20.89 -10.21 14.19
CA ARG A 383 22.07 -10.52 13.38
C ARG A 383 22.72 -9.26 12.83
N LEU A 384 21.92 -8.33 12.29
CA LEU A 384 22.41 -7.05 11.77
C LEU A 384 23.02 -6.19 12.89
N GLU A 385 22.37 -6.10 14.05
CA GLU A 385 22.88 -5.38 15.23
C GLU A 385 24.18 -6.01 15.73
N ARG A 386 24.27 -7.35 15.83
CA ARG A 386 25.51 -8.03 16.22
C ARG A 386 26.67 -7.79 15.25
N LYS A 387 26.41 -7.74 13.94
CA LYS A 387 27.43 -7.54 12.90
C LYS A 387 27.95 -6.10 12.86
N ASN A 388 27.08 -5.12 13.10
CA ASN A 388 27.33 -3.70 12.85
C ASN A 388 27.32 -2.83 14.12
N GLY A 389 26.90 -3.38 15.25
CA GLY A 389 26.84 -2.70 16.55
C GLY A 389 28.17 -2.07 16.93
N GLY A 390 28.11 -0.83 17.40
CA GLY A 390 29.29 -0.02 17.71
C GLY A 390 30.04 0.56 16.50
N LYS A 391 29.63 0.25 15.25
CA LYS A 391 30.28 0.75 14.03
C LYS A 391 29.50 1.84 13.30
N TRP A 392 28.38 2.31 13.85
CA TRP A 392 27.47 3.28 13.21
C TRP A 392 28.20 4.54 12.72
N HIS A 393 29.10 5.10 13.54
CA HIS A 393 29.90 6.28 13.18
C HIS A 393 30.88 6.00 12.04
N ALA A 394 31.52 4.82 12.04
CA ALA A 394 32.44 4.43 10.98
C ALA A 394 31.70 4.23 9.65
N ILE A 395 30.52 3.61 9.70
CA ILE A 395 29.65 3.43 8.54
C ILE A 395 29.22 4.80 7.99
N ALA A 396 28.70 5.70 8.83
CA ALA A 396 28.26 7.03 8.41
C ALA A 396 29.40 7.83 7.75
N LYS A 397 30.61 7.82 8.33
CA LYS A 397 31.78 8.47 7.74
C LYS A 397 32.19 7.86 6.40
N TYR A 398 32.18 6.54 6.29
CA TYR A 398 32.48 5.84 5.04
C TYR A 398 31.48 6.24 3.94
N GLN A 399 30.19 6.18 4.24
CA GLN A 399 29.13 6.50 3.29
C GLN A 399 29.16 7.97 2.89
N LEU A 400 29.39 8.89 3.83
CA LEU A 400 29.56 10.31 3.51
C LEU A 400 30.66 10.53 2.47
N LYS A 401 31.83 9.92 2.68
CA LYS A 401 33.00 10.10 1.83
C LYS A 401 32.87 9.41 0.46
N HIS A 402 32.27 8.23 0.41
CA HIS A 402 32.35 7.36 -0.77
C HIS A 402 31.03 7.16 -1.50
N ILE A 403 29.90 7.47 -0.88
CA ILE A 403 28.56 7.19 -1.42
C ILE A 403 27.75 8.48 -1.58
N PHE A 404 27.64 9.28 -0.52
CA PHE A 404 26.81 10.49 -0.48
C PHE A 404 27.55 11.77 -0.87
N SER A 405 28.75 11.64 -1.45
CA SER A 405 29.48 12.72 -2.12
C SER A 405 29.73 12.41 -3.62
N PRO A 406 28.69 12.09 -4.40
CA PRO A 406 28.85 11.77 -5.83
C PRO A 406 29.19 13.01 -6.67
N SER A 407 29.75 12.78 -7.86
CA SER A 407 29.97 13.86 -8.82
C SER A 407 28.64 14.39 -9.39
N GLU A 408 28.62 15.61 -9.93
CA GLU A 408 27.43 16.18 -10.57
C GLU A 408 26.97 15.32 -11.79
N GLN A 409 27.91 14.69 -12.49
CA GLN A 409 27.61 13.79 -13.60
C GLN A 409 26.88 12.53 -13.12
N ASP A 410 27.37 11.92 -12.03
CA ASP A 410 26.75 10.74 -11.43
C ASP A 410 25.35 11.06 -10.91
N LEU A 411 25.18 12.21 -10.25
CA LEU A 411 23.87 12.70 -9.79
C LEU A 411 22.88 12.88 -10.95
N ARG A 412 23.32 13.48 -12.06
CA ARG A 412 22.48 13.65 -13.26
C ARG A 412 22.12 12.32 -13.91
N LEU A 413 23.01 11.34 -13.88
CA LEU A 413 22.72 10.00 -14.41
C LEU A 413 21.70 9.28 -13.53
N GLN A 414 21.87 9.32 -12.21
CA GLN A 414 20.97 8.70 -11.25
C GLN A 414 19.57 9.34 -11.29
N ALA A 415 19.49 10.67 -11.34
CA ALA A 415 18.23 11.39 -11.47
C ALA A 415 17.50 11.06 -12.79
N ARG A 416 18.24 10.91 -13.91
CA ARG A 416 17.65 10.50 -15.19
C ARG A 416 17.06 9.09 -15.14
N ARG A 417 17.80 8.11 -14.61
CA ARG A 417 17.29 6.73 -14.46
C ARG A 417 16.07 6.65 -13.56
N TRP A 418 16.08 7.42 -12.47
CA TRP A 418 14.93 7.55 -11.60
C TRP A 418 13.72 8.11 -12.35
N ALA A 419 13.89 9.24 -13.06
CA ALA A 419 12.81 9.84 -13.84
C ALA A 419 12.30 8.91 -14.96
N GLU A 420 13.18 8.13 -15.60
CA GLU A 420 12.81 7.13 -16.61
C GLU A 420 11.99 5.97 -16.04
N THR A 421 12.18 5.65 -14.76
CA THR A 421 11.40 4.63 -14.04
C THR A 421 9.95 5.11 -13.86
N TYR A 422 9.76 6.38 -13.52
CA TYR A 422 8.44 7.00 -13.35
C TYR A 422 7.94 7.70 -14.62
N LYS A 423 7.70 6.92 -15.69
CA LYS A 423 7.03 7.46 -16.88
C LYS A 423 5.63 7.94 -16.51
N LEU A 424 5.24 9.10 -17.03
CA LEU A 424 3.99 9.79 -16.65
C LEU A 424 2.73 8.93 -16.87
N ASP A 425 2.75 8.07 -17.89
CA ASP A 425 1.63 7.18 -18.22
C ASP A 425 1.54 5.99 -17.25
N VAL A 426 2.68 5.51 -16.74
CA VAL A 426 2.73 4.48 -15.67
C VAL A 426 2.20 5.07 -14.37
N ILE A 427 2.66 6.27 -13.97
CA ILE A 427 2.17 6.95 -12.76
C ILE A 427 0.64 7.15 -12.82
N GLU A 428 0.10 7.49 -14.00
CA GLU A 428 -1.34 7.64 -14.15
C GLU A 428 -2.08 6.31 -14.01
N ALA A 429 -1.59 5.24 -14.64
CA ALA A 429 -2.20 3.91 -14.55
C ALA A 429 -2.18 3.35 -13.12
N LEU A 430 -1.18 3.72 -12.32
CA LEU A 430 -1.08 3.36 -10.90
C LEU A 430 -2.05 4.14 -10.00
N ASN A 431 -2.73 5.18 -10.51
CA ASN A 431 -3.65 5.96 -9.70
C ASN A 431 -5.05 5.30 -9.64
N PRO A 432 -5.52 4.85 -8.47
CA PRO A 432 -6.81 4.18 -8.34
C PRO A 432 -8.01 5.12 -8.57
N GLU A 433 -7.83 6.44 -8.45
CA GLU A 433 -8.87 7.41 -8.76
C GLU A 433 -8.75 7.88 -10.21
N LYS A 434 -9.82 7.68 -10.99
CA LYS A 434 -9.91 8.25 -12.33
C LYS A 434 -9.75 9.77 -12.26
N PRO A 435 -8.98 10.36 -13.19
CA PRO A 435 -8.76 11.79 -13.20
C PRO A 435 -10.08 12.55 -13.26
N LYS A 436 -10.17 13.68 -12.56
CA LYS A 436 -11.38 14.52 -12.55
C LYS A 436 -11.24 15.67 -13.53
N CYS A 437 -12.35 16.03 -14.15
CA CYS A 437 -12.41 17.12 -15.11
C CYS A 437 -12.16 18.46 -14.41
N ALA A 438 -11.14 19.19 -14.85
CA ALA A 438 -10.75 20.49 -14.27
C ALA A 438 -11.87 21.55 -14.32
N SER A 439 -12.88 21.37 -15.17
CA SER A 439 -14.01 22.29 -15.28
C SER A 439 -15.24 21.91 -14.46
N CYS A 440 -15.57 20.61 -14.35
CA CYS A 440 -16.86 20.18 -13.79
C CYS A 440 -16.74 19.07 -12.74
N ASN A 441 -15.52 18.63 -12.44
CA ASN A 441 -15.18 17.62 -11.45
C ASN A 441 -15.76 16.21 -11.68
N ALA A 442 -16.41 15.97 -12.83
CA ALA A 442 -16.82 14.64 -13.28
C ALA A 442 -15.61 13.82 -13.74
N GLU A 443 -15.73 12.48 -13.82
CA GLU A 443 -14.68 11.61 -14.36
C GLU A 443 -14.23 12.09 -15.75
N ALA A 444 -12.92 12.25 -15.91
CA ALA A 444 -12.26 12.67 -17.13
C ALA A 444 -11.59 11.48 -17.80
N SER A 445 -11.53 11.52 -19.13
CA SER A 445 -10.87 10.51 -19.94
C SER A 445 -9.92 11.11 -20.99
N LYS A 446 -9.85 12.45 -21.08
CA LYS A 446 -9.08 13.14 -22.11
C LYS A 446 -8.11 14.14 -21.49
N ARG A 447 -6.85 14.06 -21.90
CA ARG A 447 -5.81 15.04 -21.58
C ARG A 447 -5.86 16.21 -22.56
N CYS A 448 -5.37 17.37 -22.11
CA CYS A 448 -5.05 18.46 -23.02
C CYS A 448 -3.95 18.00 -23.99
N SER A 449 -4.25 17.90 -25.29
CA SER A 449 -3.29 17.41 -26.29
C SER A 449 -2.00 18.23 -26.42
N ARG A 450 -1.98 19.45 -25.87
CA ARG A 450 -0.82 20.36 -25.96
C ARG A 450 0.18 20.18 -24.83
N CYS A 451 -0.27 20.21 -23.57
CA CYS A 451 0.60 20.08 -22.41
C CYS A 451 0.53 18.70 -21.74
N GLN A 452 -0.46 17.88 -22.10
CA GLN A 452 -0.74 16.55 -21.54
C GLN A 452 -0.98 16.49 -20.02
N ASN A 453 -0.93 17.63 -19.32
CA ASN A 453 -0.98 17.69 -17.86
C ASN A 453 -2.39 17.85 -17.26
N GLU A 454 -3.37 18.31 -18.04
CA GLU A 454 -4.70 18.68 -17.53
C GLU A 454 -5.82 17.81 -18.11
N TRP A 455 -6.79 17.46 -17.26
CA TRP A 455 -7.84 16.47 -17.54
C TRP A 455 -9.21 17.08 -17.80
N TYR A 456 -9.91 16.51 -18.78
CA TYR A 456 -11.25 16.90 -19.17
C TYR A 456 -12.11 15.69 -19.54
N CYS A 457 -13.39 15.73 -19.16
CA CYS A 457 -14.37 14.73 -19.59
C CYS A 457 -14.77 14.88 -21.06
N LYS A 458 -14.75 16.11 -21.58
CA LYS A 458 -15.05 16.43 -22.98
C LYS A 458 -14.46 17.77 -23.40
N ARG A 459 -14.32 17.98 -24.71
CA ARG A 459 -13.76 19.20 -25.32
C ARG A 459 -14.47 20.48 -24.86
N GLU A 460 -15.78 20.43 -24.65
CA GLU A 460 -16.57 21.57 -24.16
C GLU A 460 -16.05 22.10 -22.81
N CYS A 461 -15.72 21.19 -21.88
CA CYS A 461 -15.17 21.53 -20.57
C CYS A 461 -13.77 22.14 -20.70
N GLN A 462 -12.95 21.65 -21.64
CA GLN A 462 -11.65 22.24 -21.94
C GLN A 462 -11.77 23.67 -22.47
N VAL A 463 -12.71 23.93 -23.39
CA VAL A 463 -12.93 25.28 -23.94
C VAL A 463 -13.42 26.23 -22.86
N LYS A 464 -14.34 25.79 -21.98
CA LYS A 464 -14.80 26.58 -20.82
C LYS A 464 -13.67 26.91 -19.85
N HIS A 465 -12.78 25.95 -19.58
CA HIS A 465 -11.65 26.14 -18.68
C HIS A 465 -10.44 26.85 -19.33
N TRP A 466 -10.41 26.95 -20.66
CA TRP A 466 -9.23 27.38 -21.43
C TRP A 466 -8.67 28.74 -21.00
N GLN A 467 -9.54 29.70 -20.65
CA GLN A 467 -9.10 31.02 -20.21
C GLN A 467 -8.22 30.97 -18.95
N LYS A 468 -8.49 30.01 -18.04
CA LYS A 468 -7.68 29.77 -16.84
C LYS A 468 -6.48 28.87 -17.14
N HIS A 469 -6.70 27.80 -17.92
CA HIS A 469 -5.68 26.80 -18.20
C HIS A 469 -4.57 27.27 -19.16
N ARG A 470 -4.86 28.16 -20.13
CA ARG A 470 -3.92 28.56 -21.21
C ARG A 470 -2.55 28.99 -20.70
N LYS A 471 -2.50 29.80 -19.64
CA LYS A 471 -1.24 30.30 -19.06
C LYS A 471 -0.36 29.16 -18.52
N TYR A 472 -0.97 28.22 -17.82
CA TYR A 472 -0.29 27.04 -17.28
C TYR A 472 0.08 26.05 -18.39
N CYS A 473 -0.80 25.88 -19.39
CA CYS A 473 -0.55 25.04 -20.55
C CYS A 473 0.69 25.48 -21.33
N ASP A 474 0.86 26.79 -21.52
CA ASP A 474 2.02 27.36 -22.23
C ASP A 474 3.34 27.16 -21.47
N LEU A 475 3.31 27.12 -20.13
CA LEU A 475 4.48 26.84 -19.30
C LEU A 475 4.86 25.36 -19.34
N MET A 476 3.87 24.48 -19.18
CA MET A 476 4.07 23.02 -19.15
C MET A 476 4.44 22.44 -20.53
N ALA A 477 3.97 23.05 -21.62
CA ALA A 477 4.38 22.65 -22.96
C ALA A 477 5.87 22.90 -23.20
N LYS A 478 6.42 24.02 -22.70
CA LYS A 478 7.84 24.38 -22.87
C LYS A 478 8.79 23.45 -22.11
N SER A 479 8.37 22.90 -20.98
CA SER A 479 9.17 21.92 -20.22
C SER A 479 9.22 20.53 -20.88
N LEU A 480 8.29 20.23 -21.81
CA LEU A 480 8.24 18.96 -22.55
C LEU A 480 9.03 19.01 -23.88
N ASP A 481 9.39 20.20 -24.36
CA ASP A 481 10.14 20.39 -25.61
C ASP A 481 11.59 19.85 -25.58
N PRO A 482 12.41 19.99 -24.50
CA PRO A 482 13.79 19.48 -24.52
C PRO A 482 13.88 17.94 -24.57
N VAL A 483 12.81 17.22 -24.20
CA VAL A 483 12.76 15.74 -24.26
C VAL A 483 12.49 15.23 -25.69
N LYS A 484 11.90 16.05 -26.57
CA LYS A 484 11.55 15.64 -27.94
C LYS A 484 12.65 15.90 -28.97
N GLU A 485 13.57 16.83 -28.69
CA GLU A 485 14.69 17.10 -29.61
C GLU A 485 15.80 16.05 -29.51
N GLU A 486 16.05 15.44 -28.33
CA GLU A 486 17.04 14.35 -28.19
C GLU A 486 16.56 13.02 -28.79
N VAL A 487 15.26 12.71 -28.74
CA VAL A 487 14.67 11.48 -29.32
C VAL A 487 14.65 11.50 -30.86
N LYS A 488 14.76 12.67 -31.49
CA LYS A 488 14.90 12.79 -32.96
C LYS A 488 16.34 12.86 -33.45
N ALA A 489 17.31 12.93 -32.54
CA ALA A 489 18.73 13.03 -32.85
C ALA A 489 19.51 11.72 -32.62
N GLN A 490 18.82 10.61 -32.30
CA GLN A 490 19.38 9.25 -32.26
C GLN A 490 19.01 8.46 -33.52
#